data_AF-A0A544YTL4-F1
#
_entry.id   AF-A0A544YTL4-F1
#
_cell.length_a   1.000
_cell.length_b   1.000
_cell.length_c   1.000
_cell.angle_alpha   90.00
_cell.angle_beta   90.00
_cell.angle_gamma   90.00
#
_symmetry.space_group_name_H-M   'P 1'
#
loop_
_entity.id
_entity.type
_entity.pdbx_description
1 polymer ?
#
loop_
_entity_poly.entity_id
_entity_poly.type
_entity_poly.pdbx_seq_one_letter_code
_entity_poly.pdbx_strand_id
1 'polypeptide(L)'
;MSGALRAMLAILDRTTLAGQRDAALLLLGYATAARAGELVALDLADVTETGEGLDVVVYRPKLKRYTQVAVPYGRNPATCPVRAARAYRAGLAGAGRTTGPLHRGRADRHLDPRLIGKTGSTRRGVGRTSTTERRPPAGSRGFR
;
A
#
# COMPACT_ATOMS: atom_id res chain seq x y z
N MET A 1 17.88 5.56 -5.34
CA MET A 1 16.84 5.37 -6.37
C MET A 1 17.52 5.10 -7.71
N SER A 2 17.20 3.99 -8.39
CA SER A 2 17.88 3.60 -9.64
C SER A 2 17.54 4.51 -10.82
N GLY A 3 18.46 4.67 -11.77
CA GLY A 3 18.24 5.44 -13.01
C GLY A 3 17.09 4.88 -13.86
N ALA A 4 17.02 3.55 -13.98
CA ALA A 4 15.96 2.86 -14.72
C ALA A 4 14.55 3.14 -14.15
N LEU A 5 14.39 3.16 -12.82
CA LEU A 5 13.10 3.47 -12.21
C LEU A 5 12.66 4.92 -12.51
N ARG A 6 13.60 5.87 -12.49
CA ARG A 6 13.29 7.26 -12.85
C ARG A 6 12.86 7.37 -14.32
N ALA A 7 13.52 6.66 -15.23
CA ALA A 7 13.17 6.64 -16.64
C ALA A 7 11.76 6.07 -16.87
N MET A 8 11.43 4.93 -16.23
CA MET A 8 10.08 4.35 -16.28
C MET A 8 9.02 5.32 -15.75
N LEU A 9 9.32 6.03 -14.66
CA LEU A 9 8.40 6.98 -14.04
C LEU A 9 8.18 8.27 -14.86
N ALA A 10 9.10 8.62 -15.76
CA ALA A 10 9.06 9.84 -16.56
C ALA A 10 8.10 9.73 -17.77
N ILE A 11 7.83 8.50 -18.24
CA ILE A 11 6.94 8.26 -19.38
C ILE A 11 5.47 8.03 -18.97
N LEU A 12 5.18 7.96 -17.66
CA LEU A 12 3.82 7.71 -17.17
C LEU A 12 3.00 9.00 -17.12
N ASP A 13 1.81 8.97 -17.73
CA ASP A 13 0.83 10.04 -17.57
C ASP A 13 0.07 9.89 -16.24
N ARG A 14 0.54 10.63 -15.22
CA ARG A 14 -0.03 10.61 -13.86
C ARG A 14 -1.31 11.44 -13.70
N THR A 15 -1.81 12.04 -14.77
CA THR A 15 -3.15 12.65 -14.76
C THR A 15 -4.23 11.58 -14.90
N THR A 16 -3.90 10.44 -15.52
CA THR A 16 -4.82 9.30 -15.65
C THR A 16 -4.75 8.37 -14.43
N LEU A 17 -5.85 7.72 -14.11
CA LEU A 17 -5.90 6.70 -13.06
C LEU A 17 -4.93 5.53 -13.35
N ALA A 18 -4.74 5.19 -14.63
CA ALA A 18 -3.81 4.15 -15.06
C ALA A 18 -2.35 4.53 -14.78
N GLY A 19 -1.92 5.74 -15.14
CA GLY A 19 -0.55 6.17 -14.83
C GLY A 19 -0.32 6.39 -13.34
N GLN A 20 -1.34 6.79 -12.57
CA GLN A 20 -1.28 6.81 -11.11
C GLN A 20 -1.10 5.40 -10.52
N ARG A 21 -1.85 4.40 -11.02
CA ARG A 21 -1.68 3.00 -10.63
C ARG A 21 -0.26 2.52 -10.89
N ASP A 22 0.25 2.76 -12.10
CA ASP A 22 1.55 2.25 -12.53
C ASP A 22 2.69 2.92 -11.75
N ALA A 23 2.57 4.22 -11.47
CA ALA A 23 3.50 4.94 -10.60
C ALA A 23 3.47 4.40 -9.16
N ALA A 24 2.27 4.16 -8.60
CA ALA A 24 2.11 3.59 -7.27
C ALA A 24 2.71 2.18 -7.19
N LEU A 25 2.47 1.32 -8.18
CA LEU A 25 3.03 -0.03 -8.28
C LEU A 25 4.57 -0.01 -8.24
N LEU A 26 5.18 0.81 -9.11
CA LEU A 26 6.63 0.89 -9.21
C LEU A 26 7.26 1.43 -7.92
N LEU A 27 6.69 2.50 -7.36
CA LEU A 27 7.26 3.16 -6.19
C LEU A 27 7.01 2.40 -4.88
N LEU A 28 5.80 1.88 -4.66
CA LEU A 28 5.52 1.02 -3.50
C LEU A 28 6.27 -0.30 -3.60
N GLY A 29 6.35 -0.90 -4.79
CA GLY A 29 7.13 -2.12 -5.01
C GLY A 29 8.61 -1.94 -4.66
N TYR A 30 9.18 -0.83 -5.12
CA TYR A 30 10.56 -0.47 -4.77
C TYR A 30 10.72 -0.22 -3.27
N ALA A 31 9.83 0.57 -2.65
CA ALA A 31 9.94 0.93 -1.24
C ALA A 31 9.73 -0.26 -0.29
N THR A 32 8.90 -1.23 -0.67
CA THR A 32 8.57 -2.39 0.17
C THR A 32 9.42 -3.63 -0.14
N ALA A 33 10.26 -3.57 -1.18
CA ALA A 33 10.93 -4.74 -1.76
C ALA A 33 9.95 -5.91 -1.99
N ALA A 34 8.73 -5.58 -2.43
CA ALA A 34 7.69 -6.56 -2.70
C ALA A 34 7.80 -7.13 -4.11
N ARG A 35 7.53 -8.42 -4.25
CA ARG A 35 7.44 -9.08 -5.56
C ARG A 35 6.13 -8.69 -6.24
N ALA A 36 6.06 -8.81 -7.57
CA ALA A 36 4.86 -8.47 -8.33
C ALA A 36 3.59 -9.17 -7.80
N GLY A 37 3.66 -10.47 -7.51
CA GLY A 37 2.52 -11.21 -6.95
C GLY A 37 2.13 -10.79 -5.51
N GLU A 38 3.08 -10.25 -4.75
CA GLU A 38 2.81 -9.72 -3.41
C GLU A 38 2.12 -8.35 -3.49
N LEU A 39 2.51 -7.51 -4.45
CA LEU A 39 1.88 -6.21 -4.69
C LEU A 39 0.46 -6.35 -5.24
N VAL A 40 0.24 -7.25 -6.21
CA VAL A 40 -1.10 -7.47 -6.80
C VAL A 40 -2.08 -8.03 -5.77
N ALA A 41 -1.58 -8.68 -4.72
CA ALA A 41 -2.41 -9.21 -3.63
C ALA A 41 -2.75 -8.17 -2.54
N LEU A 42 -2.19 -6.94 -2.58
CA LEU A 42 -2.49 -5.91 -1.60
C LEU A 42 -3.93 -5.40 -1.72
N ASP A 43 -4.59 -5.26 -0.58
CA ASP A 43 -5.87 -4.56 -0.45
C ASP A 43 -5.64 -3.08 -0.07
N LEU A 44 -6.64 -2.23 -0.33
CA LEU A 44 -6.68 -0.86 0.18
C LEU A 44 -6.55 -0.81 1.72
N ALA A 45 -7.09 -1.81 2.41
CA ALA A 45 -7.00 -1.93 3.87
C ALA A 45 -5.60 -2.30 4.38
N ASP A 46 -4.72 -2.83 3.53
CA ASP A 46 -3.35 -3.18 3.90
C ASP A 46 -2.41 -1.96 3.91
N VAL A 47 -2.89 -0.79 3.46
CA VAL A 47 -2.12 0.46 3.40
C VAL A 47 -2.72 1.49 4.36
N THR A 48 -2.05 1.66 5.50
CA THR A 48 -2.46 2.61 6.54
C THR A 48 -1.62 3.88 6.43
N GLU A 49 -2.25 5.05 6.57
CA GLU A 49 -1.51 6.31 6.62
C GLU A 49 -1.01 6.59 8.03
N THR A 50 0.21 7.10 8.13
CA THR A 50 0.83 7.54 9.38
C THR A 50 1.33 8.97 9.22
N GLY A 51 1.71 9.62 10.33
CA GLY A 51 2.32 10.96 10.27
C GLY A 51 3.63 11.00 9.47
N GLU A 52 4.35 9.88 9.43
CA GLU A 52 5.67 9.78 8.78
C GLU A 52 5.62 9.17 7.37
N GLY A 53 4.47 8.64 6.95
CA GLY A 53 4.31 8.04 5.63
C GLY A 53 3.16 7.02 5.58
N LEU A 54 3.49 5.79 5.21
CA LEU A 54 2.56 4.68 5.14
C LEU A 54 3.09 3.48 5.91
N ASP A 55 2.19 2.74 6.55
CA ASP A 55 2.45 1.37 6.97
C ASP A 55 1.76 0.41 6.01
N VAL A 56 2.54 -0.47 5.38
CA VAL A 56 2.06 -1.42 4.38
C VAL A 56 2.21 -2.84 4.91
N VAL A 57 1.10 -3.57 4.96
CA VAL A 57 1.09 -4.97 5.39
C VAL A 57 1.21 -5.88 4.17
N VAL A 58 2.39 -6.46 3.94
CA VAL A 58 2.64 -7.33 2.79
C VAL A 58 2.62 -8.80 3.20
N TYR A 59 1.75 -9.59 2.59
CA TYR A 59 1.84 -11.06 2.71
C TYR A 59 3.03 -11.58 1.90
N ARG A 60 3.91 -12.37 2.52
CA ARG A 60 5.10 -12.95 1.88
C ARG A 60 4.90 -14.46 1.71
N PRO A 61 4.48 -14.95 0.53
CA PRO A 61 4.13 -16.37 0.34
C PRO A 61 5.26 -17.33 0.69
N LYS A 62 6.51 -16.99 0.30
CA LYS A 62 7.69 -17.82 0.59
C LYS A 62 7.94 -17.96 2.09
N LEU A 63 7.61 -16.94 2.87
CA LEU A 63 7.80 -16.90 4.31
C LEU A 63 6.53 -17.28 5.09
N LYS A 64 5.40 -17.45 4.37
CA LYS A 64 4.07 -17.74 4.91
C LYS A 64 3.67 -16.82 6.07
N ARG A 65 4.01 -15.53 6.00
CA ARG A 65 3.70 -14.54 7.04
C ARG A 65 3.38 -13.16 6.46
N TYR A 66 2.71 -12.34 7.27
CA TYR A 66 2.56 -10.91 7.01
C TYR A 66 3.76 -10.16 7.57
N THR A 67 4.24 -9.20 6.81
CA THR A 67 5.29 -8.28 7.23
C THR A 67 4.77 -6.86 7.11
N GLN A 68 4.78 -6.12 8.21
CA GLN A 68 4.55 -4.68 8.19
C GLN A 68 5.82 -3.97 7.72
N VAL A 69 5.68 -3.09 6.74
CA VAL A 69 6.76 -2.31 6.16
C VAL A 69 6.41 -0.83 6.31
N ALA A 70 7.22 -0.11 7.07
CA ALA A 70 7.14 1.35 7.13
C ALA A 70 7.71 1.94 5.83
N VAL A 71 6.91 2.76 5.16
CA VAL A 71 7.24 3.44 3.90
C VAL A 71 7.24 4.95 4.16
N PRO A 72 8.41 5.55 4.42
CA PRO A 72 8.49 6.97 4.72
C PRO A 72 8.31 7.84 3.48
N TYR A 73 8.05 9.14 3.68
CA TYR A 73 8.08 10.11 2.59
C TYR A 73 9.45 10.17 1.91
N GLY A 74 9.44 10.08 0.58
CA GLY A 74 10.60 10.40 -0.24
C GLY A 74 10.83 11.92 -0.32
N ARG A 75 12.11 12.33 -0.33
CA ARG A 75 12.52 13.74 -0.46
C ARG A 75 12.05 14.40 -1.75
N ASN A 76 12.12 13.68 -2.87
CA ASN A 76 11.66 14.19 -4.16
C ASN A 76 10.19 13.80 -4.39
N PRO A 77 9.27 14.78 -4.59
CA PRO A 77 7.86 14.51 -4.84
C PRO A 77 7.60 13.59 -6.03
N ALA A 78 8.38 13.70 -7.10
CA ALA A 78 8.20 12.92 -8.34
C ALA A 78 8.48 11.42 -8.14
N THR A 79 9.26 11.07 -7.12
CA THR A 79 9.65 9.69 -6.80
C THR A 79 9.23 9.27 -5.39
N CYS A 80 8.27 9.98 -4.79
CA CYS A 80 7.83 9.72 -3.44
C CYS A 80 6.76 8.61 -3.43
N PRO A 81 7.01 7.45 -2.80
CA PRO A 81 6.06 6.33 -2.79
C PRO A 81 4.75 6.69 -2.08
N VAL A 82 4.83 7.43 -0.98
CA VAL A 82 3.65 7.87 -0.22
C VAL A 82 2.74 8.76 -1.05
N ARG A 83 3.31 9.76 -1.74
CA ARG A 83 2.53 10.69 -2.58
C ARG A 83 1.90 9.96 -3.78
N ALA A 84 2.63 9.04 -4.40
CA ALA A 84 2.10 8.25 -5.52
C ALA A 84 0.94 7.35 -5.08
N ALA A 85 1.09 6.64 -3.96
CA ALA A 85 0.03 5.82 -3.38
C ALA A 85 -1.20 6.65 -3.01
N ARG A 86 -1.01 7.83 -2.40
CA ARG A 86 -2.10 8.77 -2.07
C ARG A 86 -2.84 9.24 -3.31
N ALA A 87 -2.13 9.69 -4.34
CA ALA A 87 -2.74 10.17 -5.57
C ALA A 87 -3.61 9.07 -6.21
N TYR A 88 -3.09 7.84 -6.27
CA TYR A 88 -3.85 6.71 -6.80
C TYR A 88 -5.07 6.34 -5.96
N ARG A 89 -4.95 6.30 -4.62
CA ARG A 89 -6.08 6.02 -3.71
C ARG A 89 -7.15 7.10 -3.80
N ALA A 90 -6.76 8.37 -3.93
CA ALA A 90 -7.70 9.47 -4.15
C ALA A 90 -8.43 9.32 -5.49
N GLY A 91 -7.71 8.95 -6.56
CA GLY A 91 -8.32 8.65 -7.86
C GLY A 91 -9.29 7.47 -7.81
N LEU A 92 -8.97 6.41 -7.07
CA LEU A 92 -9.88 5.28 -6.83
C LEU A 92 -11.14 5.72 -6.07
N ALA A 93 -10.98 6.51 -5.01
CA ALA A 93 -12.10 7.04 -4.24
C ALA A 93 -13.01 7.93 -5.09
N GLY A 94 -12.44 8.80 -5.94
CA GLY A 94 -13.20 9.61 -6.91
C GLY A 94 -13.95 8.76 -7.95
N ALA A 95 -13.48 7.56 -8.24
CA ALA A 95 -14.17 6.56 -9.06
C ALA A 95 -15.12 5.64 -8.27
N GLY A 96 -15.43 5.97 -7.01
CA GLY A 96 -16.35 5.22 -6.14
C GLY A 96 -15.75 3.95 -5.52
N ARG A 97 -14.42 3.82 -5.47
CA ARG A 97 -13.74 2.63 -4.93
C ARG A 97 -12.94 2.95 -3.67
N THR A 98 -13.44 2.49 -2.54
CA THR A 98 -12.82 2.70 -1.22
C THR A 98 -12.41 1.41 -0.52
N THR A 99 -12.77 0.25 -1.06
CA THR A 99 -12.47 -1.08 -0.50
C THR A 99 -12.02 -2.08 -1.57
N GLY A 100 -11.29 -3.12 -1.18
CA GLY A 100 -10.88 -4.20 -2.08
C GLY A 100 -9.44 -4.03 -2.60
N PRO A 101 -9.07 -4.79 -3.65
CA PRO A 101 -7.69 -4.82 -4.14
C PRO A 101 -7.17 -3.43 -4.49
N LEU A 102 -5.99 -3.08 -3.96
CA LEU A 102 -5.33 -1.82 -4.24
C LEU A 102 -4.99 -1.73 -5.72
N HIS A 103 -4.40 -2.79 -6.28
CA HIS A 103 -3.97 -2.83 -7.68
C HIS A 103 -4.84 -3.80 -8.48
N ARG A 104 -5.44 -3.32 -9.57
CA ARG A 104 -6.12 -4.19 -10.54
C ARG A 104 -5.20 -4.50 -11.72
N GLY A 105 -5.27 -5.76 -12.17
CA GLY A 105 -4.79 -6.13 -13.49
C GLY A 105 -5.44 -5.24 -14.56
N ARG A 106 -4.71 -4.95 -15.64
CA ARG A 106 -5.33 -4.43 -16.87
C ARG A 106 -6.36 -5.48 -17.32
N ALA A 107 -7.63 -5.12 -17.34
CA ALA A 107 -8.70 -6.00 -17.81
C ALA A 107 -8.65 -6.24 -19.33
N ASP A 108 -7.75 -5.55 -20.03
CA ASP A 108 -7.84 -5.21 -21.45
C ASP A 108 -6.60 -5.66 -22.27
N ARG A 109 -5.97 -6.79 -21.92
CA ARG A 109 -5.07 -7.47 -22.88
C ARG A 109 -5.09 -8.99 -22.69
N HIS A 110 -5.86 -9.67 -23.54
CA HIS A 110 -5.79 -11.11 -23.93
C HIS A 110 -5.26 -12.13 -22.91
N LEU A 111 -5.57 -11.97 -21.62
CA LEU A 111 -5.27 -12.99 -20.63
C LEU A 111 -6.43 -13.99 -20.64
N ASP A 112 -6.13 -15.27 -20.89
CA ASP A 112 -7.10 -16.35 -20.80
C ASP A 112 -7.81 -16.24 -19.44
N PRO A 113 -9.16 -16.12 -19.41
CA PRO A 113 -9.93 -16.08 -18.18
C PRO A 113 -9.63 -17.25 -17.22
N ARG A 114 -9.10 -18.37 -17.71
CA ARG A 114 -8.68 -19.53 -16.90
C ARG A 114 -7.41 -19.30 -16.09
N LEU A 115 -6.55 -18.35 -16.47
CA LEU A 115 -5.34 -17.97 -15.73
C LEU A 115 -5.60 -16.90 -14.66
N ILE A 116 -6.81 -16.33 -14.63
CA ILE A 116 -7.27 -15.47 -13.55
C ILE A 116 -7.60 -16.38 -12.37
N GLY A 117 -6.62 -16.61 -11.49
CA GLY A 117 -6.88 -17.22 -10.20
C GLY A 117 -8.06 -16.51 -9.54
N LYS A 118 -9.07 -17.29 -9.09
CA LYS A 118 -10.30 -16.77 -8.50
C LYS A 118 -9.95 -15.72 -7.45
N THR A 119 -10.10 -14.43 -7.79
CA THR A 119 -9.93 -13.34 -6.83
C THR A 119 -11.22 -13.26 -6.03
N GLY A 120 -11.37 -14.24 -5.14
CA GLY A 120 -12.43 -14.38 -4.17
C GLY A 120 -11.81 -14.51 -2.79
N SER A 121 -11.01 -13.53 -2.40
CA SER A 121 -10.59 -13.36 -1.01
C SER A 121 -11.51 -12.32 -0.36
N THR A 122 -12.74 -12.73 -0.07
CA THR A 122 -13.56 -12.06 0.93
C THR A 122 -12.89 -12.24 2.29
N ARG A 123 -11.97 -11.35 2.64
CA ARG A 123 -11.52 -11.23 4.02
C ARG A 123 -12.48 -10.32 4.76
N ARG A 124 -13.45 -10.98 5.41
CA ARG A 124 -14.22 -10.42 6.52
C ARG A 124 -13.25 -9.78 7.51
N GLY A 125 -13.60 -8.58 7.95
CA GLY A 125 -12.85 -7.84 8.96
C GLY A 125 -12.59 -8.70 10.19
N VAL A 126 -11.32 -8.92 10.49
CA VAL A 126 -10.90 -9.25 11.85
C VAL A 126 -10.61 -7.91 12.51
N GLY A 127 -11.54 -7.49 13.37
CA GLY A 127 -11.38 -6.30 14.20
C GLY A 127 -10.09 -6.42 15.01
N ARG A 128 -9.24 -5.39 14.89
CA ARG A 128 -8.10 -5.21 15.78
C ARG A 128 -8.56 -4.28 16.89
N THR A 129 -8.87 -4.83 18.06
CA THR A 129 -9.01 -4.04 19.28
C THR A 129 -7.63 -3.58 19.71
N SER A 130 -7.39 -2.27 19.63
CA SER A 130 -6.22 -1.63 20.22
C SER A 130 -6.43 -1.49 21.73
N THR A 131 -6.02 -2.48 22.52
CA THR A 131 -5.77 -2.27 23.94
C THR A 131 -4.35 -1.73 24.07
N THR A 132 -4.19 -0.41 23.99
CA THR A 132 -3.05 0.27 24.60
C THR A 132 -3.57 0.95 25.84
N GLU A 133 -3.54 0.18 26.92
CA GLU A 133 -3.92 0.61 28.26
C GLU A 133 -3.03 1.78 28.69
N ARG A 134 -3.70 2.91 28.93
CA ARG A 134 -3.12 4.15 29.39
C ARG A 134 -2.77 3.97 30.87
N ARG A 135 -1.50 3.72 31.18
CA ARG A 135 -0.98 3.68 32.56
C ARG A 135 -0.98 5.10 33.15
N PRO A 136 -1.67 5.39 34.27
CA PRO A 136 -1.57 6.69 34.93
C PRO A 136 -0.28 6.78 35.78
N PRO A 137 0.27 8.00 36.02
CA PRO A 137 1.48 8.19 36.80
C PRO A 137 1.23 7.91 38.30
N ALA A 138 2.17 7.20 38.92
CA ALA A 138 2.16 6.92 40.36
C ALA A 138 2.40 8.22 41.14
N GLY A 139 1.45 8.60 41.98
CA GLY A 139 1.57 9.72 42.91
C GLY A 139 2.62 9.44 43.99
N SER A 140 3.54 10.37 44.18
CA SER A 140 4.44 10.43 45.32
C SER A 140 3.66 10.85 46.57
N ARG A 141 3.54 9.93 47.52
CA ARG A 141 3.07 10.23 48.87
C ARG A 141 4.16 11.00 49.61
N GLY A 142 3.76 12.12 50.20
CA GLY A 142 4.58 12.89 51.12
C GLY A 142 4.96 12.06 52.35
N PHE A 143 6.22 12.20 52.75
CA PHE A 143 6.68 11.89 54.09
C PHE A 143 6.82 13.20 54.86
N ARG A 144 6.32 13.15 56.09
CA ARG A 144 6.55 14.13 57.16
C ARG A 144 8.03 14.25 57.49
#